data_AF-A0A395UW67-F1
#
_entry.id   AF-A0A395UW67-F1
#
_cell.length_a   1.000
_cell.length_b   1.000
_cell.length_c   1.000
_cell.angle_alpha   90.00
_cell.angle_beta   90.00
_cell.angle_gamma   90.00
#
_symmetry.space_group_name_H-M   'P 1'
#
loop_
_entity.id
_entity.type
_entity.pdbx_description
1 polymer ?
#
loop_
_entity_poly.entity_id
_entity_poly.type
_entity_poly.pdbx_seq_one_letter_code
_entity_poly.pdbx_strand_id
1 'polypeptide(L)'
;MEKIYKACDENQELKENYFLKINKNVLKKDLKEINAIEKLFQYFISEQVDVENGKSAKLLYEELGWNQNVSYDVINSFWITFSYAMRLKYPGKYRIAKAGNVKIYKHHNTDWGYDSFPEKYFKENSEERGQVNDLCKEYPDILKLADMCHTVANFMPCPERFNSVKGLLGDVRDYLPLMIDKIQLCVDAGKDLEYYHLGSLQKVDNKIVKDWHSFFIKNQEKYCLSMYYQVKKNRISGITFFKGQSLSYPCPLEKEEVEECLKTMLDKINKRADLILNRYNEEHKSNS
;
A
#
# COMPACT_ATOMS: atom_id res chain seq x y z
N MET A 1 -54.50 5.56 -5.65
CA MET A 1 -54.31 4.60 -6.75
C MET A 1 -53.20 5.15 -7.62
N GLU A 2 -51.96 4.68 -7.36
CA GLU A 2 -51.23 3.77 -8.28
C GLU A 2 -50.69 4.54 -9.51
N LYS A 3 -49.39 4.70 -9.78
CA LYS A 3 -48.17 3.84 -9.68
C LYS A 3 -46.95 4.78 -9.59
N ILE A 4 -45.94 4.63 -8.71
CA ILE A 4 -44.87 3.61 -8.62
C ILE A 4 -44.06 3.40 -9.92
N TYR A 5 -42.73 3.50 -9.76
CA TYR A 5 -41.62 3.11 -10.66
C TYR A 5 -41.08 4.17 -11.63
N LYS A 6 -40.08 4.94 -11.16
CA LYS A 6 -38.76 5.09 -11.81
C LYS A 6 -37.79 5.83 -10.89
N ALA A 7 -37.31 5.13 -9.86
CA ALA A 7 -36.15 5.51 -9.05
C ALA A 7 -35.28 4.27 -8.84
N CYS A 8 -34.97 3.60 -9.95
CA CYS A 8 -34.00 2.53 -10.07
C CYS A 8 -33.37 2.75 -11.43
N ASP A 9 -32.24 3.46 -11.48
CA ASP A 9 -31.20 3.29 -12.51
C ASP A 9 -30.01 4.26 -12.32
N GLU A 10 -30.14 5.35 -11.57
CA GLU A 10 -29.01 6.29 -11.38
C GLU A 10 -27.94 5.81 -10.38
N ASN A 11 -28.27 4.82 -9.54
CA ASN A 11 -27.35 4.29 -8.52
C ASN A 11 -26.46 3.13 -9.01
N GLN A 12 -26.64 2.68 -10.25
CA GLN A 12 -25.85 1.59 -10.82
C GLN A 12 -24.64 2.13 -11.63
N GLU A 13 -24.77 3.30 -12.25
CA GLU A 13 -23.65 4.00 -12.91
C GLU A 13 -22.64 4.64 -11.92
N LEU A 14 -23.08 4.95 -10.69
CA LEU A 14 -22.20 5.42 -9.62
C LEU A 14 -21.31 4.32 -9.03
N LYS A 15 -21.68 3.05 -9.20
CA LYS A 15 -20.92 1.90 -8.68
C LYS A 15 -19.78 1.43 -9.60
N GLU A 16 -19.76 1.82 -10.87
CA GLU A 16 -18.75 1.37 -11.84
C GLU A 16 -17.60 2.38 -12.08
N ASN A 17 -17.62 3.55 -11.44
CA ASN A 17 -16.71 4.66 -11.80
C ASN A 17 -15.50 4.92 -10.90
N TYR A 18 -15.26 4.15 -9.83
CA TYR A 18 -14.21 4.49 -8.86
C TYR A 18 -12.81 3.94 -9.15
N PHE A 19 -12.57 3.38 -10.35
CA PHE A 19 -11.26 2.79 -10.67
C PHE A 19 -10.50 3.34 -11.88
N LEU A 20 -11.08 4.17 -12.76
CA LEU A 20 -10.35 4.62 -13.96
C LEU A 20 -10.91 5.91 -14.54
N LYS A 21 -10.34 7.05 -14.12
CA LYS A 21 -10.28 8.24 -14.98
C LYS A 21 -8.96 8.97 -14.80
N ILE A 22 -7.86 8.23 -15.01
CA ILE A 22 -6.66 8.86 -15.56
C ILE A 22 -7.09 9.48 -16.89
N ASN A 23 -6.85 10.79 -16.97
CA ASN A 23 -7.25 11.72 -17.99
C ASN A 23 -7.08 11.16 -19.43
N LYS A 24 -8.18 10.73 -20.06
CA LYS A 24 -8.21 10.20 -21.45
C LYS A 24 -7.74 11.20 -22.53
N ASN A 25 -7.42 12.44 -22.17
CA ASN A 25 -7.05 13.48 -23.13
C ASN A 25 -5.53 13.63 -23.38
N VAL A 26 -4.66 12.84 -22.73
CA VAL A 26 -3.20 12.92 -22.95
C VAL A 26 -2.60 11.70 -23.65
N LEU A 27 -3.34 10.59 -23.80
CA LEU A 27 -2.81 9.35 -24.39
C LEU A 27 -3.60 8.93 -25.64
N LYS A 28 -3.61 9.80 -26.65
CA LYS A 28 -3.98 9.41 -28.02
C LYS A 28 -2.72 9.15 -28.85
N LYS A 29 -2.19 7.93 -28.71
CA LYS A 29 -1.57 7.16 -29.79
C LYS A 29 -1.35 5.72 -29.32
N ASP A 30 -2.09 4.80 -29.93
CA ASP A 30 -1.78 3.37 -30.07
C ASP A 30 -1.52 2.54 -28.81
N LEU A 31 -2.43 2.59 -27.84
CA LEU A 31 -2.37 1.70 -26.68
C LEU A 31 -3.09 0.37 -26.94
N LYS A 32 -2.30 -0.64 -27.31
CA LYS A 32 -2.55 -2.02 -26.86
C LYS A 32 -2.81 -1.97 -25.35
N GLU A 33 -3.77 -2.76 -24.86
CA GLU A 33 -4.24 -2.78 -23.47
C GLU A 33 -3.08 -2.61 -22.45
N ILE A 34 -3.04 -1.45 -21.77
CA ILE A 34 -2.04 -1.17 -20.72
C ILE A 34 -2.33 -2.09 -19.53
N ASN A 35 -1.36 -2.93 -19.16
CA ASN A 35 -1.50 -3.81 -17.99
C ASN A 35 -1.32 -3.04 -16.67
N ALA A 36 -1.73 -3.63 -15.54
CA ALA A 36 -1.74 -2.92 -14.24
C ALA A 36 -0.35 -2.44 -13.77
N ILE A 37 0.72 -3.18 -14.08
CA ILE A 37 2.09 -2.76 -13.73
C ILE A 37 2.49 -1.52 -14.53
N GLU A 38 2.14 -1.46 -15.80
CA GLU A 38 2.43 -0.28 -16.64
C GLU A 38 1.73 0.97 -16.10
N LYS A 39 0.46 0.85 -15.67
CA LYS A 39 -0.24 1.97 -15.01
C LYS A 39 0.49 2.43 -13.75
N LEU A 40 0.93 1.48 -12.93
CA LEU A 40 1.62 1.77 -11.67
C LEU A 40 3.01 2.40 -11.90
N PHE A 41 3.75 1.92 -12.90
CA PHE A 41 5.04 2.48 -13.29
C PHE A 41 4.91 3.87 -13.92
N GLN A 42 3.88 4.10 -14.75
CA GLN A 42 3.55 5.44 -15.24
C GLN A 42 3.27 6.40 -14.08
N TYR A 43 2.58 5.92 -13.05
CA TYR A 43 2.35 6.72 -11.85
C TYR A 43 3.68 7.05 -11.13
N PHE A 44 4.58 6.09 -10.94
CA PHE A 44 5.86 6.33 -10.24
C PHE A 44 6.81 7.32 -10.94
N ILE A 45 6.71 7.44 -12.26
CA ILE A 45 7.47 8.45 -13.04
C ILE A 45 6.73 9.77 -13.18
N SER A 46 5.46 9.82 -12.82
CA SER A 46 4.67 11.04 -12.89
C SER A 46 4.87 11.87 -11.62
N GLU A 47 4.98 13.19 -11.75
CA GLU A 47 5.01 14.13 -10.61
C GLU A 47 3.61 14.30 -9.97
N GLN A 48 2.83 13.23 -9.89
CA GLN A 48 1.48 13.28 -9.37
C GLN A 48 1.46 13.23 -7.85
N VAL A 49 0.45 13.89 -7.27
CA VAL A 49 0.10 13.73 -5.85
C VAL A 49 -0.20 12.26 -5.56
N ASP A 50 0.18 11.81 -4.36
CA ASP A 50 -0.15 10.48 -3.84
C ASP A 50 -1.64 10.14 -4.06
N VAL A 51 -1.91 8.97 -4.63
CA VAL A 51 -3.26 8.61 -5.13
C VAL A 51 -4.28 8.58 -3.99
N GLU A 52 -3.85 8.06 -2.83
CA GLU A 52 -4.64 8.02 -1.60
C GLU A 52 -4.93 9.42 -1.02
N ASN A 53 -4.22 10.46 -1.47
CA ASN A 53 -4.46 11.87 -1.12
C ASN A 53 -5.17 12.65 -2.24
N GLY A 54 -5.50 11.99 -3.36
CA GLY A 54 -6.17 12.56 -4.52
C GLY A 54 -7.65 12.90 -4.29
N LYS A 55 -8.23 13.73 -5.17
CA LYS A 55 -9.62 14.18 -5.08
C LYS A 55 -10.62 13.01 -5.07
N SER A 56 -10.41 12.01 -5.93
CA SER A 56 -11.30 10.84 -6.02
C SER A 56 -11.28 9.99 -4.75
N ALA A 57 -10.11 9.82 -4.12
CA ALA A 57 -10.01 9.10 -2.85
C ALA A 57 -10.71 9.85 -1.72
N LYS A 58 -10.59 11.19 -1.68
CA LYS A 58 -11.26 12.03 -0.69
C LYS A 58 -12.78 11.94 -0.72
N LEU A 59 -13.39 11.88 -1.91
CA LEU A 59 -14.84 11.66 -2.05
C LEU A 59 -15.25 10.32 -1.43
N LEU A 60 -14.49 9.26 -1.64
CA LEU A 60 -14.75 7.97 -1.00
C LEU A 60 -14.59 8.04 0.53
N TYR A 61 -13.62 8.81 1.02
CA TYR A 61 -13.45 8.98 2.47
C TYR A 61 -14.60 9.75 3.11
N GLU A 62 -15.24 10.67 2.39
CA GLU A 62 -16.44 11.37 2.88
C GLU A 62 -17.60 10.39 3.02
N GLU A 63 -17.87 9.58 1.99
CA GLU A 63 -18.88 8.52 2.00
C GLU A 63 -18.65 7.49 3.12
N LEU A 64 -17.39 7.19 3.44
CA LEU A 64 -17.01 6.23 4.48
C LEU A 64 -16.87 6.86 5.87
N GLY A 65 -17.05 8.17 6.03
CA GLY A 65 -16.83 8.88 7.30
C GLY A 65 -15.37 8.87 7.79
N TRP A 66 -14.42 8.72 6.87
CA TRP A 66 -12.97 8.69 7.08
C TRP A 66 -12.28 10.04 6.89
N ASN A 67 -12.99 11.03 6.34
CA ASN A 67 -12.51 12.37 5.97
C ASN A 67 -11.97 13.25 7.12
N GLN A 68 -12.11 12.82 8.38
CA GLN A 68 -11.64 13.56 9.57
C GLN A 68 -10.13 13.45 9.80
N ASN A 69 -9.41 12.68 8.98
CA ASN A 69 -7.98 12.43 9.17
C ASN A 69 -7.11 13.37 8.35
N VAL A 70 -5.94 13.67 8.90
CA VAL A 70 -4.95 14.58 8.29
C VAL A 70 -4.10 13.91 7.20
N SER A 71 -4.03 12.58 7.17
CA SER A 71 -3.17 11.83 6.26
C SER A 71 -3.74 10.44 5.95
N TYR A 72 -3.37 9.93 4.77
CA TYR A 72 -3.74 8.63 4.25
C TYR A 72 -2.50 7.93 3.70
N ASP A 73 -2.54 6.61 3.70
CA ASP A 73 -1.43 5.77 3.30
C ASP A 73 -1.90 4.50 2.57
N VAL A 74 -1.03 3.95 1.74
CA VAL A 74 -1.19 2.64 1.10
C VAL A 74 -0.73 1.56 2.08
N ILE A 75 -1.65 0.66 2.48
CA ILE A 75 -1.38 -0.38 3.47
C ILE A 75 -0.36 -1.40 2.93
N ASN A 76 -0.61 -1.93 1.73
CA ASN A 76 0.25 -2.91 1.08
C ASN A 76 0.96 -2.26 -0.10
N SER A 77 2.22 -1.87 0.12
CA SER A 77 3.08 -1.30 -0.90
C SER A 77 3.50 -2.34 -1.93
N PHE A 78 3.20 -2.09 -3.21
CA PHE A 78 3.67 -2.94 -4.31
C PHE A 78 5.21 -3.00 -4.37
N TRP A 79 5.87 -1.86 -4.17
CA TRP A 79 7.29 -1.68 -4.50
C TRP A 79 8.21 -2.62 -3.72
N ILE A 80 7.94 -2.81 -2.43
CA ILE A 80 8.80 -3.62 -1.55
C ILE A 80 8.76 -5.08 -2.00
N THR A 81 7.57 -5.68 -2.05
CA THR A 81 7.44 -7.10 -2.42
C THR A 81 7.90 -7.35 -3.86
N PHE A 82 7.60 -6.44 -4.80
CA PHE A 82 8.13 -6.48 -6.16
C PHE A 82 9.67 -6.51 -6.19
N SER A 83 10.31 -5.64 -5.41
CA SER A 83 11.77 -5.52 -5.40
C SER A 83 12.45 -6.78 -4.85
N TYR A 84 11.86 -7.43 -3.84
CA TYR A 84 12.36 -8.70 -3.31
C TYR A 84 12.15 -9.86 -4.28
N ALA A 85 11.02 -9.93 -4.97
CA ALA A 85 10.79 -10.91 -6.03
C ALA A 85 11.83 -10.75 -7.17
N MET A 86 12.12 -9.50 -7.57
CA MET A 86 13.19 -9.20 -8.55
C MET A 86 14.57 -9.62 -8.05
N ARG A 87 14.89 -9.38 -6.76
CA ARG A 87 16.14 -9.84 -6.13
C ARG A 87 16.29 -11.35 -6.16
N LEU A 88 15.22 -12.10 -5.93
CA LEU A 88 15.25 -13.57 -5.95
C LEU A 88 15.49 -14.10 -7.36
N LYS A 89 14.79 -13.54 -8.35
CA LYS A 89 14.90 -13.98 -9.74
C LYS A 89 16.22 -13.55 -10.40
N TYR A 90 16.73 -12.36 -10.07
CA TYR A 90 17.95 -11.80 -10.66
C TYR A 90 18.96 -11.36 -9.58
N PRO A 91 19.51 -12.32 -8.80
CA PRO A 91 20.35 -12.06 -7.63
C PRO A 91 21.65 -11.30 -7.95
N GLY A 92 22.19 -11.50 -9.16
CA GLY A 92 23.40 -10.82 -9.62
C GLY A 92 23.20 -9.33 -9.92
N LYS A 93 22.00 -8.96 -10.40
CA LYS A 93 21.65 -7.60 -10.85
C LYS A 93 21.11 -6.75 -9.70
N TYR A 94 20.13 -7.27 -8.97
CA TYR A 94 19.54 -6.56 -7.83
C TYR A 94 20.13 -7.11 -6.55
N ARG A 95 20.83 -6.28 -5.78
CA ARG A 95 21.46 -6.70 -4.51
C ARG A 95 20.75 -6.06 -3.33
N ILE A 96 20.81 -6.71 -2.18
CA ILE A 96 20.35 -6.12 -0.90
C ILE A 96 21.47 -5.21 -0.40
N ALA A 97 21.15 -3.94 -0.11
CA ALA A 97 22.09 -2.99 0.46
C ALA A 97 22.36 -3.30 1.93
N LYS A 98 23.40 -2.69 2.53
CA LYS A 98 23.66 -2.78 3.98
C LYS A 98 22.46 -2.30 4.81
N ALA A 99 21.76 -1.29 4.31
CA ALA A 99 20.53 -0.79 4.89
C ALA A 99 19.34 -1.74 4.69
N GLY A 100 19.55 -2.94 4.13
CA GLY A 100 18.59 -4.04 3.95
C GLY A 100 17.53 -3.84 2.87
N ASN A 101 17.54 -2.74 2.12
CA ASN A 101 16.65 -2.56 0.96
C ASN A 101 17.28 -3.16 -0.30
N VAL A 102 16.46 -3.68 -1.21
CA VAL A 102 16.92 -4.07 -2.55
C VAL A 102 17.29 -2.81 -3.35
N LYS A 103 18.43 -2.84 -4.05
CA LYS A 103 18.92 -1.74 -4.89
C LYS A 103 18.16 -1.66 -6.21
N ILE A 104 16.88 -1.27 -6.14
CA ILE A 104 16.00 -0.93 -7.27
C ILE A 104 15.43 0.45 -6.97
N TYR A 105 15.76 1.44 -7.80
CA TYR A 105 15.35 2.83 -7.57
C TYR A 105 13.95 3.09 -8.14
N LYS A 106 13.04 3.50 -7.26
CA LYS A 106 11.66 3.86 -7.60
C LYS A 106 11.56 5.19 -8.34
N HIS A 107 12.40 6.14 -7.94
CA HIS A 107 12.39 7.52 -8.43
C HIS A 107 13.66 7.84 -9.19
N HIS A 108 13.55 8.79 -10.12
CA HIS A 108 14.69 9.30 -10.88
C HIS A 108 15.71 9.89 -9.91
N ASN A 109 16.99 9.60 -10.11
CA ASN A 109 18.03 10.19 -9.30
C ASN A 109 18.69 11.35 -10.05
N THR A 110 18.25 12.56 -9.75
CA THR A 110 18.72 13.81 -10.39
C THR A 110 20.19 14.09 -10.12
N ASP A 111 20.68 13.76 -8.92
CA ASP A 111 22.05 14.05 -8.50
C ASP A 111 23.10 13.23 -9.27
N TRP A 112 22.70 12.04 -9.73
CA TRP A 112 23.58 11.10 -10.42
C TRP A 112 23.16 10.80 -11.86
N GLY A 113 22.09 11.43 -12.36
CA GLY A 113 21.58 11.26 -13.72
C GLY A 113 21.15 9.84 -14.06
N TYR A 114 20.71 9.05 -13.05
CA TYR A 114 20.29 7.67 -13.27
C TYR A 114 18.78 7.57 -13.38
N ASP A 115 18.34 6.95 -14.48
CA ASP A 115 16.94 6.56 -14.63
C ASP A 115 16.52 5.62 -13.49
N SER A 116 15.32 5.88 -12.98
CA SER A 116 14.55 4.97 -12.18
C SER A 116 14.26 3.66 -12.93
N PHE A 117 13.94 2.62 -12.17
CA PHE A 117 13.54 1.35 -12.77
C PHE A 117 12.28 1.49 -13.64
N PRO A 118 11.23 2.22 -13.24
CA PRO A 118 10.08 2.48 -14.11
C PRO A 118 10.43 3.22 -15.41
N GLU A 119 11.34 4.21 -15.40
CA GLU A 119 11.81 4.87 -16.63
C GLU A 119 12.53 3.88 -17.55
N LYS A 120 13.41 3.04 -16.99
CA LYS A 120 14.10 1.99 -17.75
C LYS A 120 13.13 1.00 -18.37
N TYR A 121 12.05 0.63 -17.68
CA TYR A 121 11.00 -0.24 -18.18
C TYR A 121 10.35 0.31 -19.48
N PHE A 122 10.14 1.63 -19.57
CA PHE A 122 9.49 2.25 -20.72
C PHE A 122 10.41 2.51 -21.93
N LYS A 123 11.73 2.37 -21.80
CA LYS A 123 12.66 2.51 -22.92
C LYS A 123 12.44 1.46 -24.01
N GLU A 124 12.79 1.82 -25.24
CA GLU A 124 12.83 0.88 -26.36
C GLU A 124 13.86 -0.23 -26.08
N ASN A 125 13.54 -1.49 -26.42
CA ASN A 125 14.38 -2.66 -26.14
C ASN A 125 14.79 -2.82 -24.66
N SER A 126 13.93 -2.38 -23.74
CA SER A 126 14.17 -2.44 -22.29
C SER A 126 14.37 -3.87 -21.78
N GLU A 127 15.54 -4.11 -21.18
CA GLU A 127 15.83 -5.34 -20.43
C GLU A 127 14.88 -5.47 -19.23
N GLU A 128 14.62 -4.35 -18.52
CA GLU A 128 13.72 -4.31 -17.37
C GLU A 128 12.29 -4.73 -17.74
N ARG A 129 11.81 -4.39 -18.94
CA ARG A 129 10.51 -4.85 -19.44
C ARG A 129 10.48 -6.37 -19.61
N GLY A 130 11.51 -6.95 -20.21
CA GLY A 130 11.66 -8.41 -20.31
C GLY A 130 11.69 -9.05 -18.92
N GLN A 131 12.44 -8.46 -18.00
CA GLN A 131 12.57 -8.97 -16.63
C GLN A 131 11.26 -8.96 -15.85
N VAL A 132 10.47 -7.89 -15.98
CA VAL A 132 9.14 -7.78 -15.38
C VAL A 132 8.17 -8.79 -16.00
N ASN A 133 8.18 -8.98 -17.32
CA ASN A 133 7.34 -9.96 -17.97
C ASN A 133 7.64 -11.39 -17.48
N ASP A 134 8.92 -11.73 -17.34
CA ASP A 134 9.33 -13.05 -16.84
C ASP A 134 9.11 -13.20 -15.32
N LEU A 135 9.14 -12.10 -14.57
CA LEU A 135 8.73 -12.09 -13.17
C LEU A 135 7.23 -12.37 -13.05
N CYS A 136 6.38 -11.72 -13.84
CA CYS A 136 4.93 -11.91 -13.82
C CYS A 136 4.49 -13.32 -14.24
N LYS A 137 5.25 -14.00 -15.11
CA LYS A 137 5.00 -15.41 -15.43
C LYS A 137 5.24 -16.32 -14.23
N GLU A 138 6.25 -16.00 -13.42
CA GLU A 138 6.62 -16.78 -12.25
C GLU A 138 5.77 -16.44 -11.02
N TYR A 139 5.47 -15.16 -10.83
CA TYR A 139 4.68 -14.61 -9.73
C TYR A 139 3.46 -13.84 -10.29
N PRO A 140 2.43 -14.53 -10.78
CA PRO A 140 1.27 -13.88 -11.41
C PRO A 140 0.51 -12.95 -10.45
N ASP A 141 0.60 -13.20 -9.14
CA ASP A 141 -0.04 -12.37 -8.12
C ASP A 141 0.59 -10.96 -7.98
N ILE A 142 1.79 -10.72 -8.53
CA ILE A 142 2.36 -9.37 -8.63
C ILE A 142 1.49 -8.46 -9.50
N LEU A 143 0.96 -8.99 -10.61
CA LEU A 143 0.08 -8.22 -11.49
C LEU A 143 -1.23 -7.85 -10.78
N LYS A 144 -1.79 -8.78 -10.00
CA LYS A 144 -2.99 -8.52 -9.20
C LYS A 144 -2.71 -7.49 -8.11
N LEU A 145 -1.58 -7.58 -7.43
CA LEU A 145 -1.21 -6.59 -6.41
C LEU A 145 -1.02 -5.21 -7.02
N ALA A 146 -0.44 -5.10 -8.23
CA ALA A 146 -0.34 -3.83 -8.93
C ALA A 146 -1.72 -3.21 -9.22
N ASP A 147 -2.67 -4.03 -9.65
CA ASP A 147 -4.05 -3.60 -9.94
C ASP A 147 -4.78 -3.12 -8.66
N MET A 148 -4.54 -3.81 -7.55
CA MET A 148 -5.17 -3.50 -6.26
C MET A 148 -4.44 -2.42 -5.43
N CYS A 149 -3.23 -2.02 -5.85
CA CYS A 149 -2.34 -1.16 -5.08
C CYS A 149 -3.01 0.18 -4.73
N HIS A 150 -3.70 0.79 -5.69
CA HIS A 150 -4.36 2.09 -5.54
C HIS A 150 -5.89 1.98 -5.37
N THR A 151 -6.34 1.06 -4.51
CA THR A 151 -7.76 0.89 -4.15
C THR A 151 -8.09 1.51 -2.80
N VAL A 152 -9.34 1.92 -2.60
CA VAL A 152 -9.84 2.32 -1.26
C VAL A 152 -9.69 1.18 -0.24
N ALA A 153 -9.78 -0.08 -0.70
CA ALA A 153 -9.55 -1.28 0.10
C ALA A 153 -8.07 -1.44 0.53
N ASN A 154 -7.13 -0.79 -0.16
CA ASN A 154 -5.72 -0.73 0.20
C ASN A 154 -5.29 0.63 0.77
N PHE A 155 -6.20 1.61 0.85
CA PHE A 155 -5.94 2.90 1.50
C PHE A 155 -6.42 2.87 2.95
N MET A 156 -5.64 3.49 3.84
CA MET A 156 -6.05 3.72 5.23
C MET A 156 -5.82 5.16 5.64
N PRO A 157 -6.69 5.72 6.47
CA PRO A 157 -6.32 6.88 7.27
C PRO A 157 -5.21 6.52 8.25
N CYS A 158 -4.25 7.41 8.43
CA CYS A 158 -3.11 7.18 9.33
C CYS A 158 -2.78 8.44 10.15
N PRO A 159 -2.14 8.30 11.32
CA PRO A 159 -1.78 9.45 12.13
C PRO A 159 -0.64 10.25 11.47
N GLU A 160 -0.48 11.50 11.88
CA GLU A 160 0.56 12.38 11.33
C GLU A 160 1.97 11.78 11.51
N ARG A 161 2.85 12.02 10.53
CA ARG A 161 4.23 11.51 10.46
C ARG A 161 4.36 9.98 10.38
N PHE A 162 3.28 9.22 10.47
CA PHE A 162 3.31 7.76 10.45
C PHE A 162 3.85 7.21 9.12
N ASN A 163 3.29 7.67 8.00
CA ASN A 163 3.61 7.15 6.67
C ASN A 163 5.10 7.30 6.35
N SER A 164 5.65 8.51 6.53
CA SER A 164 7.07 8.76 6.29
C SER A 164 8.00 7.91 7.15
N VAL A 165 7.66 7.69 8.43
CA VAL A 165 8.46 6.85 9.34
C VAL A 165 8.36 5.38 8.96
N LYS A 166 7.16 4.88 8.64
CA LYS A 166 6.93 3.50 8.20
C LYS A 166 7.78 3.15 6.97
N GLY A 167 7.87 4.06 6.00
CA GLY A 167 8.68 3.86 4.78
C GLY A 167 10.20 3.89 5.00
N LEU A 168 10.68 4.48 6.11
CA LEU A 168 12.11 4.68 6.39
C LEU A 168 12.69 3.65 7.38
N LEU A 169 11.86 2.97 8.15
CA LEU A 169 12.29 1.98 9.13
C LEU A 169 12.76 0.68 8.45
N GLY A 170 14.04 0.35 8.63
CA GLY A 170 14.65 -0.84 8.02
C GLY A 170 14.18 -2.19 8.60
N ASP A 171 13.62 -2.18 9.81
CA ASP A 171 13.01 -3.32 10.50
C ASP A 171 11.49 -3.42 10.28
N VAL A 172 10.87 -2.42 9.65
CA VAL A 172 9.44 -2.39 9.30
C VAL A 172 9.21 -2.55 7.81
N ARG A 173 10.08 -1.94 6.98
CA ARG A 173 10.09 -2.11 5.52
C ARG A 173 8.75 -1.80 4.87
N ASP A 174 8.12 -0.74 5.33
CA ASP A 174 6.84 -0.25 4.84
C ASP A 174 5.63 -1.18 5.13
N TYR A 175 5.81 -2.29 5.86
CA TYR A 175 4.75 -3.22 6.21
C TYR A 175 3.98 -2.76 7.46
N LEU A 176 2.67 -2.49 7.31
CA LEU A 176 1.80 -2.11 8.42
C LEU A 176 1.88 -3.07 9.63
N PRO A 177 1.79 -4.41 9.48
CA PRO A 177 1.88 -5.31 10.63
C PRO A 177 3.16 -5.13 11.47
N LEU A 178 4.30 -4.92 10.81
CA LEU A 178 5.57 -4.70 11.50
C LEU A 178 5.63 -3.31 12.15
N MET A 179 5.03 -2.30 11.52
CA MET A 179 4.90 -0.98 12.15
C MET A 179 4.06 -1.05 13.43
N ILE A 180 3.00 -1.85 13.44
CA ILE A 180 2.18 -2.10 14.63
C ILE A 180 3.02 -2.72 15.76
N ASP A 181 3.80 -3.76 15.45
CA ASP A 181 4.69 -4.39 16.42
C ASP A 181 5.76 -3.43 16.94
N LYS A 182 6.33 -2.61 16.06
CA LYS A 182 7.31 -1.58 16.42
C LYS A 182 6.73 -0.55 17.39
N ILE A 183 5.51 -0.07 17.12
CA ILE A 183 4.80 0.86 17.99
C ILE A 183 4.59 0.23 19.38
N GLN A 184 4.08 -1.00 19.43
CA GLN A 184 3.85 -1.68 20.70
C GLN A 184 5.15 -1.88 21.49
N LEU A 185 6.24 -2.25 20.82
CA LEU A 185 7.56 -2.42 21.44
C LEU A 185 8.07 -1.11 22.06
N CYS A 186 7.94 0.02 21.36
CA CYS A 186 8.32 1.33 21.88
C CYS A 186 7.44 1.77 23.06
N VAL A 187 6.14 1.50 23.02
CA VAL A 187 5.21 1.78 24.13
C VAL A 187 5.56 0.97 25.37
N ASP A 188 5.80 -0.33 25.22
CA ASP A 188 6.17 -1.22 26.33
C ASP A 188 7.50 -0.81 26.98
N ALA A 189 8.47 -0.41 26.17
CA ALA A 189 9.77 0.03 26.65
C ALA A 189 9.76 1.46 27.22
N GLY A 190 8.70 2.24 26.98
CA GLY A 190 8.65 3.66 27.31
C GLY A 190 9.71 4.49 26.57
N LYS A 191 10.10 4.08 25.35
CA LYS A 191 11.19 4.70 24.58
C LYS A 191 10.69 5.46 23.37
N ASP A 192 11.50 6.41 22.92
CA ASP A 192 11.37 7.04 21.61
C ASP A 192 11.55 5.99 20.50
N LEU A 193 10.97 6.25 19.34
CA LEU A 193 11.23 5.47 18.14
C LEU A 193 12.35 6.14 17.35
N GLU A 194 13.46 5.44 17.20
CA GLU A 194 14.65 5.90 16.50
C GLU A 194 14.78 5.24 15.12
N TYR A 195 15.23 6.00 14.13
CA TYR A 195 15.49 5.51 12.77
C TYR A 195 16.53 6.39 12.07
N TYR A 196 17.20 5.86 11.04
CA TYR A 196 18.17 6.64 10.26
C TYR A 196 17.55 7.18 8.98
N HIS A 197 17.76 8.46 8.69
CA HIS A 197 17.38 9.09 7.43
C HIS A 197 18.51 10.00 6.94
N LEU A 198 18.92 9.85 5.68
CA LEU A 198 20.00 10.62 5.05
C LEU A 198 21.29 10.67 5.91
N GLY A 199 21.65 9.55 6.53
CA GLY A 199 22.87 9.44 7.37
C GLY A 199 22.75 10.03 8.77
N SER A 200 21.58 10.58 9.14
CA SER A 200 21.32 11.16 10.46
C SER A 200 20.36 10.30 11.28
N LEU A 201 20.59 10.23 12.59
CA LEU A 201 19.64 9.62 13.53
C LEU A 201 18.44 10.56 13.71
N GLN A 202 17.26 10.06 13.40
CA GLN A 202 15.98 10.72 13.58
C GLN A 202 15.23 10.04 14.74
N LYS A 203 14.32 10.80 15.37
CA LYS A 203 13.49 10.29 16.46
C LYS A 203 12.04 10.74 16.37
N VAL A 204 11.18 9.89 16.91
CA VAL A 204 9.77 10.19 17.21
C VAL A 204 9.61 10.02 18.71
N ASP A 205 9.27 11.12 19.39
CA ASP A 205 9.13 11.13 20.84
C ASP A 205 8.09 10.10 21.30
N ASN A 206 8.33 9.44 22.44
CA ASN A 206 7.45 8.42 23.00
C ASN A 206 6.00 8.88 23.16
N LYS A 207 5.76 10.17 23.39
CA LYS A 207 4.41 10.76 23.43
C LYS A 207 3.67 10.58 22.09
N ILE A 208 4.33 10.88 20.97
CA ILE A 208 3.76 10.73 19.63
C ILE A 208 3.53 9.23 19.33
N VAL A 209 4.45 8.36 19.75
CA VAL A 209 4.28 6.90 19.59
C VAL A 209 3.06 6.38 20.37
N LYS A 210 2.81 6.91 21.57
CA LYS A 210 1.59 6.61 22.36
C LYS A 210 0.32 7.15 21.71
N ASP A 211 0.40 8.29 21.03
CA ASP A 211 -0.72 8.83 20.24
C ASP A 211 -1.03 7.93 19.04
N TRP A 212 -0.01 7.44 18.33
CA TRP A 212 -0.16 6.44 17.26
C TRP A 212 -0.77 5.13 17.78
N HIS A 213 -0.27 4.63 18.91
CA HIS A 213 -0.82 3.44 19.55
C HIS A 213 -2.31 3.60 19.89
N SER A 214 -2.67 4.73 20.51
CA SER A 214 -4.06 5.08 20.82
C SER A 214 -4.92 5.20 19.57
N PHE A 215 -4.37 5.77 18.48
CA PHE A 215 -5.05 5.88 17.20
C PHE A 215 -5.43 4.50 16.64
N PHE A 216 -4.50 3.55 16.60
CA PHE A 216 -4.77 2.20 16.06
C PHE A 216 -5.74 1.41 16.92
N ILE A 217 -5.70 1.57 18.25
CA ILE A 217 -6.69 0.92 19.13
C ILE A 217 -8.10 1.47 18.87
N LYS A 218 -8.25 2.79 18.81
CA LYS A 218 -9.57 3.43 18.70
C LYS A 218 -10.20 3.26 17.32
N ASN A 219 -9.39 3.15 16.27
CA ASN A 219 -9.89 3.21 14.90
C ASN A 219 -9.82 1.90 14.11
N GLN A 220 -9.38 0.79 14.72
CA GLN A 220 -9.24 -0.50 14.03
C GLN A 220 -10.52 -0.90 13.30
N GLU A 221 -11.64 -0.95 14.02
CA GLU A 221 -12.92 -1.35 13.45
C GLU A 221 -13.43 -0.31 12.45
N LYS A 222 -13.34 0.98 12.79
CA LYS A 222 -13.78 2.10 11.94
C LYS A 222 -13.14 2.03 10.55
N TYR A 223 -11.85 1.73 10.47
CA TYR A 223 -11.10 1.67 9.21
C TYR A 223 -10.95 0.25 8.65
N CYS A 224 -11.69 -0.71 9.19
CA CYS A 224 -11.71 -2.09 8.70
C CYS A 224 -10.30 -2.71 8.65
N LEU A 225 -9.50 -2.58 9.73
CA LEU A 225 -8.08 -2.98 9.78
C LEU A 225 -7.82 -4.27 10.59
N SER A 226 -8.87 -4.98 11.02
CA SER A 226 -8.77 -6.15 11.89
C SER A 226 -8.00 -7.34 11.29
N MET A 227 -7.86 -7.39 9.96
CA MET A 227 -7.04 -8.39 9.26
C MET A 227 -5.54 -8.09 9.28
N TYR A 228 -5.12 -6.86 9.64
CA TYR A 228 -3.72 -6.45 9.66
C TYR A 228 -3.09 -6.50 11.05
N TYR A 229 -3.88 -6.38 12.11
CA TYR A 229 -3.42 -6.47 13.49
C TYR A 229 -4.55 -6.87 14.44
N GLN A 230 -4.20 -7.24 15.66
CA GLN A 230 -5.14 -7.55 16.74
C GLN A 230 -5.06 -6.48 17.82
N VAL A 231 -6.19 -6.19 18.47
CA VAL A 231 -6.27 -5.38 19.69
C VAL A 231 -6.72 -6.28 20.83
N LYS A 232 -5.91 -6.43 21.89
CA LYS A 232 -6.25 -7.23 23.07
C LYS A 232 -5.80 -6.51 24.35
N LYS A 233 -6.75 -6.20 25.24
CA LYS A 233 -6.47 -5.54 26.54
C LYS A 233 -5.55 -4.32 26.40
N ASN A 234 -5.87 -3.41 25.47
CA ASN A 234 -5.09 -2.21 25.17
C ASN A 234 -3.66 -2.48 24.61
N ARG A 235 -3.43 -3.66 24.04
CA ARG A 235 -2.21 -4.00 23.30
C ARG A 235 -2.53 -4.25 21.84
N ILE A 236 -1.61 -3.87 20.96
CA ILE A 236 -1.68 -4.11 19.52
C ILE A 236 -0.59 -5.10 19.09
N SER A 237 -0.90 -5.97 18.13
CA SER A 237 0.07 -6.92 17.56
C SER A 237 -0.24 -7.17 16.09
N GLY A 238 0.76 -7.04 15.24
CA GLY A 238 0.66 -7.25 13.79
C GLY A 238 0.26 -8.67 13.43
N ILE A 239 -0.52 -8.80 12.36
CA ILE A 239 -0.79 -10.08 11.69
C ILE A 239 0.10 -10.11 10.45
N THR A 240 1.11 -10.97 10.45
CA THR A 240 2.16 -11.03 9.43
C THR A 240 1.65 -11.42 8.04
N PHE A 241 2.48 -11.20 7.02
CA PHE A 241 2.17 -11.56 5.62
C PHE A 241 2.73 -12.90 5.18
N PHE A 242 3.77 -13.39 5.85
CA PHE A 242 4.34 -14.71 5.63
C PHE A 242 4.86 -15.28 6.96
N LYS A 243 5.09 -16.60 6.98
CA LYS A 243 5.54 -17.29 8.19
C LYS A 243 6.94 -16.82 8.60
N GLY A 244 7.09 -16.42 9.87
CA GLY A 244 8.37 -15.98 10.43
C GLY A 244 8.69 -14.49 10.21
N GLN A 245 7.84 -13.75 9.49
CA GLN A 245 8.00 -12.29 9.37
C GLN A 245 8.03 -11.64 10.76
N SER A 246 9.02 -10.77 10.99
CA SER A 246 9.22 -10.08 12.28
C SER A 246 10.09 -8.84 12.09
N LEU A 247 10.26 -8.01 13.13
CA LEU A 247 11.18 -6.87 13.09
C LEU A 247 12.64 -7.29 12.77
N SER A 248 13.06 -8.48 13.18
CA SER A 248 14.37 -9.06 12.86
C SER A 248 14.44 -9.74 11.49
N TYR A 249 13.29 -10.04 10.89
CA TYR A 249 13.16 -10.71 9.59
C TYR A 249 11.99 -10.11 8.80
N PRO A 250 12.13 -8.86 8.31
CA PRO A 250 10.96 -8.09 7.88
C PRO A 250 10.49 -8.40 6.45
N CYS A 251 11.38 -8.91 5.60
CA CYS A 251 11.14 -9.09 4.17
C CYS A 251 11.24 -10.55 3.76
N PRO A 252 10.47 -10.98 2.74
CA PRO A 252 10.59 -12.32 2.19
C PRO A 252 11.93 -12.46 1.46
N LEU A 253 12.75 -13.42 1.86
CA LEU A 253 14.06 -13.70 1.27
C LEU A 253 14.09 -15.03 0.52
N GLU A 254 13.01 -15.80 0.54
CA GLU A 254 12.81 -17.04 -0.21
C GLU A 254 11.59 -16.97 -1.14
N LYS A 255 11.55 -17.83 -2.16
CA LYS A 255 10.48 -17.84 -3.18
C LYS A 255 9.11 -18.06 -2.55
N GLU A 256 9.00 -19.06 -1.69
CA GLU A 256 7.75 -19.44 -1.03
C GLU A 256 7.24 -18.33 -0.11
N GLU A 257 8.16 -17.56 0.51
CA GLU A 257 7.81 -16.41 1.34
C GLU A 257 7.28 -15.24 0.50
N VAL A 258 7.81 -15.01 -0.71
CA VAL A 258 7.26 -14.02 -1.64
C VAL A 258 5.86 -14.42 -2.08
N GLU A 259 5.65 -15.70 -2.43
CA GLU A 259 4.35 -16.22 -2.82
C GLU A 259 3.32 -16.10 -1.68
N GLU A 260 3.71 -16.50 -0.45
CA GLU A 260 2.86 -16.36 0.75
C GLU A 260 2.55 -14.89 1.05
N CYS A 261 3.54 -14.00 0.95
CA CYS A 261 3.38 -12.58 1.17
C CYS A 261 2.37 -11.96 0.19
N LEU A 262 2.55 -12.21 -1.12
CA LEU A 262 1.64 -11.73 -2.17
C LEU A 262 0.22 -12.23 -1.95
N LYS A 263 0.06 -13.54 -1.71
CA LYS A 263 -1.24 -14.16 -1.48
C LYS A 263 -1.94 -13.58 -0.26
N THR A 264 -1.21 -13.37 0.83
CA THR A 264 -1.77 -12.82 2.08
C THR A 264 -2.13 -11.34 1.93
N MET A 265 -1.34 -10.56 1.20
CA MET A 265 -1.70 -9.17 0.87
C MET A 265 -3.01 -9.12 0.08
N LEU A 266 -3.12 -9.90 -0.99
CA LEU A 266 -4.32 -9.94 -1.83
C LEU A 266 -5.55 -10.41 -1.04
N ASP A 267 -5.41 -11.46 -0.24
CA ASP A 267 -6.49 -11.95 0.62
C ASP A 267 -6.97 -10.87 1.61
N LYS A 268 -6.03 -10.15 2.24
CA LYS A 268 -6.37 -9.07 3.18
C LYS A 268 -7.02 -7.87 2.48
N ILE A 269 -6.57 -7.49 1.28
CA ILE A 269 -7.21 -6.40 0.52
C ILE A 269 -8.64 -6.79 0.15
N ASN A 270 -8.86 -7.99 -0.39
CA ASN A 270 -10.19 -8.46 -0.78
C ASN A 270 -11.14 -8.56 0.42
N LYS A 271 -10.70 -9.21 1.52
CA LYS A 271 -11.51 -9.28 2.76
C LYS A 271 -11.82 -7.91 3.34
N ARG A 272 -10.87 -6.96 3.24
CA ARG A 272 -11.11 -5.59 3.67
C ARG A 272 -12.13 -4.89 2.77
N ALA A 273 -12.10 -5.11 1.46
CA ALA A 273 -13.10 -4.59 0.54
C ALA A 273 -14.51 -5.07 0.91
N ASP A 274 -14.68 -6.37 1.19
CA ASP A 274 -15.95 -6.95 1.63
C ASP A 274 -16.42 -6.33 2.96
N LEU A 275 -15.51 -6.15 3.90
CA LEU A 275 -15.83 -5.56 5.21
C LEU A 275 -16.27 -4.09 5.08
N ILE A 276 -15.59 -3.30 4.24
CA ILE A 276 -15.97 -1.92 3.94
C ILE A 276 -17.37 -1.88 3.33
N LEU A 277 -17.63 -2.73 2.33
CA LEU A 277 -18.92 -2.79 1.63
C LEU A 277 -20.06 -3.20 2.58
N ASN A 278 -19.84 -4.22 3.41
CA ASN A 278 -20.83 -4.65 4.40
C ASN A 278 -21.17 -3.52 5.37
N ARG A 279 -20.15 -2.85 5.91
CA ARG A 279 -20.34 -1.72 6.83
C ARG A 279 -21.09 -0.56 6.17
N TYR A 280 -20.70 -0.19 4.95
CA TYR A 280 -21.40 0.84 4.18
C TYR A 280 -22.89 0.50 3.99
N ASN A 281 -23.19 -0.75 3.63
CA ASN A 281 -24.56 -1.21 3.46
C ASN A 281 -25.36 -1.23 4.76
N GLU A 282 -24.76 -1.59 5.89
CA GLU A 282 -25.43 -1.57 7.21
C GLU A 282 -25.79 -0.15 7.65
N GLU A 283 -24.85 0.79 7.48
CA GLU A 283 -25.03 2.20 7.84
C GLU A 283 -26.09 2.89 6.94
N HIS A 284 -26.22 2.49 5.67
CA HIS A 284 -27.17 3.08 4.73
C HIS A 284 -28.53 2.37 4.67
N LYS A 285 -28.62 1.08 5.02
CA LYS A 285 -29.91 0.38 5.19
C LYS A 285 -30.66 0.85 6.44
N SER A 286 -29.94 1.35 7.44
CA SER A 286 -30.55 1.86 8.69
C SER A 286 -31.21 3.24 8.52
N ASN A 287 -31.03 3.89 7.36
CA ASN A 287 -31.56 5.21 7.02
C ASN A 287 -32.64 5.17 5.92
N SER A 288 -33.14 3.97 5.56
CA SER A 288 -34.25 3.74 4.61
C SER A 288 -35.45 3.14 5.32
#